data_AF-A0A174B6R9-F1
#
_entry.id   AF-A0A174B6R9-F1
#
_cell.length_a   1.000
_cell.length_b   1.000
_cell.length_c   1.000
_cell.angle_alpha   90.00
_cell.angle_beta   90.00
_cell.angle_gamma   90.00
#
_symmetry.space_group_name_H-M   'P 1'
#
loop_
_entity.id
_entity.type
_entity.pdbx_description
1 polymer ?
#
loop_
_entity_poly.entity_id
_entity_poly.type
_entity_poly.pdbx_seq_one_letter_code
_entity_poly.pdbx_strand_id
1 'polypeptide(L)'
;MKKYNLSKIMKRAWELVKKSAMTISSGLKKAWEEAKTMVNYALEVFDNQKGYKIPWKELEKMLDTVYPDGDQGNGWYQKWNCNDWVKGGKDRTYISLREYRNSKLRAEHALGYYDNINGVYVITDRYKKVTDVIEKFQNR
;
A
#
# COMPACT_ATOMS: atom_id res chain seq x y z
N MET A 1 -10.34 -20.14 -10.47
CA MET A 1 -9.05 -19.41 -10.32
C MET A 1 -8.34 -19.86 -9.06
N LYS A 2 -7.02 -20.09 -9.08
CA LYS A 2 -6.28 -20.43 -7.86
C LYS A 2 -6.20 -19.18 -6.97
N LYS A 3 -6.58 -19.30 -5.69
CA LYS A 3 -6.58 -18.22 -4.69
C LYS A 3 -5.19 -17.60 -4.48
N TYR A 4 -4.11 -18.36 -4.76
CA TYR A 4 -2.72 -17.94 -4.56
C TYR A 4 -1.86 -18.23 -5.79
N ASN A 5 -0.91 -17.34 -6.09
CA ASN A 5 0.12 -17.58 -7.10
C ASN A 5 1.30 -18.35 -6.48
N LEU A 6 1.27 -19.68 -6.61
CA LEU A 6 2.28 -20.59 -6.05
C LEU A 6 3.70 -20.29 -6.55
N SER A 7 3.85 -19.83 -7.80
CA SER A 7 5.16 -19.46 -8.36
C SER A 7 5.74 -18.24 -7.65
N LYS A 8 4.89 -17.23 -7.37
CA LYS A 8 5.27 -16.02 -6.62
C LYS A 8 5.69 -16.36 -5.18
N ILE A 9 4.94 -17.21 -4.49
CA ILE A 9 5.25 -17.65 -3.12
C ILE A 9 6.59 -18.39 -3.08
N MET A 10 6.86 -19.26 -4.05
CA MET A 10 8.13 -19.99 -4.11
C MET A 10 9.32 -19.08 -4.38
N LYS A 11 9.20 -18.12 -5.29
CA LYS A 11 10.25 -17.11 -5.52
C LYS A 11 10.55 -16.32 -4.24
N ARG A 12 9.50 -15.90 -3.53
CA ARG A 12 9.62 -15.15 -2.28
C ARG A 12 10.29 -15.96 -1.17
N ALA A 13 9.94 -17.24 -1.01
CA ALA A 13 10.59 -18.13 -0.06
C ALA A 13 12.09 -18.25 -0.34
N TRP A 14 12.48 -18.36 -1.61
CA TRP A 14 13.88 -18.42 -2.03
C TRP A 14 14.65 -17.11 -1.77
N GLU A 15 14.01 -15.94 -1.97
CA GLU A 15 14.62 -14.65 -1.60
C GLU A 15 14.89 -14.56 -0.09
N LEU A 16 13.94 -14.98 0.74
CA LEU A 16 14.07 -14.95 2.20
C LEU A 16 15.21 -15.85 2.68
N VAL A 17 15.35 -17.05 2.11
CA VAL A 17 16.47 -17.97 2.35
C VAL A 17 17.80 -17.30 2.03
N LYS A 18 17.91 -16.65 0.86
CA LYS A 18 19.15 -15.99 0.42
C LYS A 18 19.52 -14.78 1.28
N LYS A 19 18.54 -13.94 1.64
CA LYS A 19 18.78 -12.69 2.38
C LYS A 19 19.04 -12.90 3.86
N SER A 20 18.41 -13.91 4.45
CA SER A 20 18.36 -14.08 5.92
C SER A 20 19.07 -15.35 6.39
N ALA A 21 19.76 -16.06 5.48
CA ALA A 21 20.40 -17.35 5.73
C ALA A 21 19.50 -18.39 6.45
N MET A 22 18.19 -18.32 6.22
CA MET A 22 17.21 -19.20 6.87
C MET A 22 17.01 -20.50 6.10
N THR A 23 16.48 -21.54 6.75
CA THR A 23 16.13 -22.79 6.09
C THR A 23 14.94 -22.63 5.14
N ILE A 24 14.87 -23.45 4.09
CA ILE A 24 13.81 -23.38 3.08
C ILE A 24 12.41 -23.56 3.68
N SER A 25 12.26 -24.38 4.72
CA SER A 25 10.99 -24.59 5.42
C SER A 25 10.53 -23.34 6.18
N SER A 26 11.46 -22.61 6.81
CA SER A 26 11.19 -21.32 7.46
C SER A 26 10.82 -20.24 6.44
N GLY A 27 11.59 -20.14 5.35
CA GLY A 27 11.31 -19.21 4.26
C GLY A 27 9.97 -19.47 3.59
N LEU A 28 9.59 -20.74 3.41
CA LEU A 28 8.29 -21.12 2.84
C LEU A 28 7.12 -20.77 3.78
N LYS A 29 7.25 -21.04 5.09
CA LYS A 29 6.22 -20.66 6.08
C LYS A 29 6.00 -19.15 6.07
N LYS A 30 7.09 -18.38 6.09
CA LYS A 30 7.05 -16.91 6.08
C LYS A 30 6.48 -16.36 4.77
N ALA A 31 6.87 -16.92 3.63
CA ALA A 31 6.30 -16.54 2.34
C ALA A 31 4.81 -16.88 2.21
N TRP A 32 4.36 -17.98 2.83
CA TRP A 32 2.93 -18.32 2.92
C TRP A 32 2.17 -17.41 3.86
N GLU A 33 2.74 -17.02 5.00
CA GLU A 33 2.14 -16.01 5.88
C GLU A 33 2.02 -14.67 5.16
N GLU A 34 3.10 -14.20 4.51
CA GLU A 34 3.08 -13.00 3.67
C GLU A 34 2.00 -13.12 2.59
N ALA A 35 1.91 -14.24 1.88
CA ALA A 35 0.88 -14.45 0.86
C ALA A 35 -0.54 -14.53 1.44
N LYS A 36 -0.73 -15.09 2.64
CA LYS A 36 -2.02 -15.12 3.34
C LYS A 36 -2.43 -13.74 3.85
N THR A 37 -1.48 -12.90 4.28
CA THR A 37 -1.73 -11.49 4.58
C THR A 37 -1.98 -10.66 3.32
N MET A 38 -1.32 -11.01 2.21
CA MET A 38 -1.52 -10.36 0.89
C MET A 38 -2.88 -10.70 0.27
N VAL A 39 -3.47 -11.84 0.61
CA VAL A 39 -4.78 -12.27 0.14
C VAL A 39 -5.79 -12.04 1.25
N ASN A 40 -6.40 -10.86 1.32
CA ASN A 40 -7.77 -10.70 1.85
C ASN A 40 -8.35 -9.29 1.71
N TYR A 41 -7.66 -8.32 1.12
CA TYR A 41 -8.28 -7.04 0.80
C TYR A 41 -8.92 -7.13 -0.58
N ALA A 42 -10.18 -7.56 -0.59
CA ALA A 42 -11.03 -7.51 -1.77
C ALA A 42 -11.45 -6.06 -2.01
N LEU A 43 -11.48 -5.67 -3.28
CA LEU A 43 -12.05 -4.38 -3.65
C LEU A 43 -13.57 -4.46 -3.46
N GLU A 44 -14.10 -3.63 -2.59
CA GLU A 44 -15.51 -3.56 -2.24
C GLU A 44 -16.07 -2.18 -2.60
N VAL A 45 -17.41 -2.09 -2.70
CA VAL A 45 -18.12 -0.83 -2.97
C VAL A 45 -18.83 -0.37 -1.70
N PHE A 46 -18.52 0.85 -1.25
CA PHE A 46 -19.08 1.53 -0.08
C PHE A 46 -19.70 2.85 -0.55
N ASP A 47 -21.02 3.04 -0.44
CA ASP A 47 -21.70 4.29 -0.80
C ASP A 47 -21.28 4.87 -2.17
N ASN A 48 -21.24 4.03 -3.20
CA ASN A 48 -20.78 4.33 -4.57
C ASN A 48 -19.27 4.66 -4.72
N GLN A 49 -18.48 4.40 -3.68
CA GLN A 49 -17.02 4.49 -3.71
C GLN A 49 -16.42 3.10 -3.66
N LYS A 50 -15.32 2.89 -4.37
CA LYS A 50 -14.53 1.67 -4.32
C LYS A 50 -13.41 1.83 -3.29
N GLY A 51 -13.19 0.78 -2.51
CA GLY A 51 -12.16 0.76 -1.48
C GLY A 51 -11.92 -0.63 -0.91
N TYR A 52 -11.15 -0.66 0.17
CA TYR A 52 -10.71 -1.89 0.84
C TYR A 52 -10.92 -1.76 2.34
N LYS A 53 -11.46 -2.79 2.97
CA LYS A 53 -11.59 -2.85 4.43
C LYS A 53 -10.29 -3.34 5.05
N ILE A 54 -9.46 -2.43 5.54
CA ILE A 54 -8.08 -2.68 5.96
C ILE A 54 -7.75 -1.91 7.25
N PRO A 55 -7.05 -2.50 8.23
CA PRO A 55 -6.51 -1.74 9.36
C PRO A 55 -5.44 -0.74 8.89
N TRP A 56 -5.46 0.47 9.44
CA TRP A 56 -4.49 1.53 9.11
C TRP A 56 -3.03 1.06 9.10
N LYS A 57 -2.60 0.33 10.15
CA LYS A 57 -1.23 -0.21 10.26
C LYS A 57 -0.81 -1.13 9.11
N GLU A 58 -1.75 -1.87 8.53
CA GLU A 58 -1.46 -2.73 7.37
C GLU A 58 -1.35 -1.89 6.10
N LEU A 59 -2.20 -0.85 5.97
CA LEU A 59 -2.09 0.11 4.87
C LEU A 59 -0.76 0.88 4.91
N GLU A 60 -0.30 1.34 6.08
CA GLU A 60 1.00 1.99 6.26
C GLU A 60 2.15 1.09 5.78
N LYS A 61 2.17 -0.18 6.19
CA LYS A 61 3.19 -1.14 5.72
C LYS A 61 3.18 -1.28 4.21
N MET A 62 1.99 -1.29 3.58
CA MET A 62 1.87 -1.34 2.12
C MET A 62 2.38 -0.05 1.48
N LEU A 63 2.07 1.11 2.04
CA LEU A 63 2.59 2.41 1.59
C LEU A 63 4.11 2.46 1.67
N ASP A 64 4.71 2.11 2.80
CA ASP A 64 6.16 2.06 2.98
C ASP A 64 6.82 1.07 2.02
N THR A 65 6.13 -0.02 1.70
CA THR A 65 6.65 -1.00 0.76
C THR A 65 6.59 -0.48 -0.67
N VAL A 66 5.45 0.06 -1.13
CA VAL A 66 5.25 0.53 -2.51
C VAL A 66 6.00 1.83 -2.78
N TYR A 67 5.96 2.74 -1.82
CA TYR A 67 6.50 4.10 -1.89
C TYR A 67 7.37 4.38 -0.66
N PRO A 68 8.52 3.70 -0.53
CA PRO A 68 9.44 3.97 0.57
C PRO A 68 9.87 5.43 0.55
N ASP A 69 9.91 6.04 1.72
CA ASP A 69 10.54 7.34 1.94
C ASP A 69 12.04 7.20 1.64
N GLY A 70 12.54 8.03 0.72
CA GLY A 70 13.98 8.03 0.45
C GLY A 70 14.42 8.79 -0.78
N ASP A 71 15.73 9.03 -0.79
CA ASP A 71 16.48 9.59 -1.92
C ASP A 71 16.42 8.62 -3.12
N GLN A 72 15.99 9.14 -4.27
CA GLN A 72 15.91 8.41 -5.54
C GLN A 72 17.16 8.66 -6.41
N GLY A 73 18.10 9.47 -5.93
CA GLY A 73 19.29 9.91 -6.63
C GLY A 73 19.06 11.19 -7.45
N ASN A 74 20.18 11.83 -7.85
CA ASN A 74 20.15 13.03 -8.68
C ASN A 74 19.30 14.19 -8.10
N GLY A 75 19.29 14.30 -6.77
CA GLY A 75 18.53 15.32 -6.02
C GLY A 75 17.02 15.09 -5.98
N TRP A 76 16.54 13.91 -6.42
CA TRP A 76 15.15 13.51 -6.30
C TRP A 76 14.90 12.80 -4.97
N TYR A 77 13.79 13.13 -4.33
CA TYR A 77 13.38 12.55 -3.07
C TYR A 77 11.87 12.36 -3.09
N GLN A 78 11.38 11.25 -2.56
CA GLN A 78 9.94 11.00 -2.46
C GLN A 78 9.57 10.62 -1.02
N LYS A 79 8.34 10.94 -0.65
CA LYS A 79 7.69 10.38 0.55
C LYS A 79 6.18 10.42 0.40
N TRP A 80 5.48 9.49 1.03
CA TRP A 80 4.04 9.62 1.20
C TRP A 80 3.73 10.57 2.37
N ASN A 81 2.56 11.22 2.31
CA ASN A 81 2.13 12.24 3.26
C ASN A 81 0.64 12.08 3.56
N CYS A 82 0.29 12.29 4.82
CA CYS A 82 -1.09 12.31 5.32
C CYS A 82 -1.60 13.73 5.58
N ASN A 83 -2.90 13.93 5.38
CA ASN A 83 -3.61 15.14 5.75
C ASN A 83 -4.97 14.79 6.35
N ASP A 84 -5.12 15.04 7.65
CA ASP A 84 -6.34 14.72 8.38
C ASP A 84 -7.42 15.76 8.14
N TRP A 85 -8.66 15.27 8.01
CA TRP A 85 -9.83 16.08 7.75
C TRP A 85 -11.01 15.56 8.56
N VAL A 86 -11.42 16.36 9.54
CA VAL A 86 -12.55 16.04 10.43
C VAL A 86 -13.60 17.13 10.32
N LYS A 87 -14.76 16.81 9.73
CA LYS A 87 -15.87 17.76 9.59
C LYS A 87 -17.20 17.05 9.31
N GLY A 88 -18.28 17.53 9.91
CA GLY A 88 -19.65 17.10 9.57
C GLY A 88 -19.88 15.61 9.78
N GLY A 89 -19.39 15.05 10.90
CA GLY A 89 -19.53 13.63 11.23
C GLY A 89 -18.64 12.69 10.41
N LYS A 90 -17.65 13.22 9.70
CA LYS A 90 -16.68 12.44 8.92
C LYS A 90 -15.29 12.66 9.49
N ASP A 91 -14.52 11.58 9.53
CA ASP A 91 -13.12 11.56 9.92
C ASP A 91 -12.32 10.83 8.83
N ARG A 92 -11.48 11.57 8.12
CA ARG A 92 -10.75 11.08 6.95
C ARG A 92 -9.30 11.49 6.98
N THR A 93 -8.41 10.58 6.63
CA THR A 93 -6.98 10.87 6.43
C THR A 93 -6.67 10.75 4.94
N TYR A 94 -6.46 11.88 4.27
CA TYR A 94 -6.08 11.92 2.86
C TYR A 94 -4.61 11.55 2.69
N ILE A 95 -4.32 10.71 1.69
CA ILE A 95 -2.99 10.15 1.46
C ILE A 95 -2.49 10.64 0.09
N SER A 96 -1.24 11.08 0.04
CA SER A 96 -0.61 11.58 -1.17
C SER A 96 0.84 11.14 -1.25
N LEU A 97 1.35 10.90 -2.46
CA LEU A 97 2.78 10.77 -2.72
C LEU A 97 3.31 12.15 -3.10
N ARG A 98 4.36 12.62 -2.43
CA ARG A 98 5.03 13.87 -2.74
C ARG A 98 6.43 13.60 -3.28
N GLU A 99 6.72 14.21 -4.42
CA GLU A 99 8.02 14.13 -5.07
C GLU A 99 8.69 15.50 -5.03
N TYR A 100 9.95 15.51 -4.60
CA TYR A 100 10.76 16.69 -4.42
C TYR A 100 11.99 16.60 -5.31
N ARG A 101 12.44 17.75 -5.79
CA ARG A 101 13.74 17.90 -6.43
C ARG A 101 14.49 19.06 -5.81
N ASN A 102 15.67 18.80 -5.26
CA ASN A 102 16.48 19.78 -4.54
C ASN A 102 15.65 20.51 -3.47
N SER A 103 14.95 19.73 -2.64
CA SER A 103 14.09 20.19 -1.53
C SER A 103 12.87 21.03 -1.93
N LYS A 104 12.55 21.14 -3.23
CA LYS A 104 11.34 21.81 -3.72
C LYS A 104 10.32 20.78 -4.18
N LEU A 105 9.08 20.93 -3.74
CA LEU A 105 7.96 20.08 -4.19
C LEU A 105 7.78 20.24 -5.70
N ARG A 106 7.73 19.11 -6.42
CA ARG A 106 7.56 19.07 -7.88
C ARG A 106 6.24 18.44 -8.29
N ALA A 107 5.82 17.39 -7.58
CA ALA A 107 4.57 16.72 -7.86
C ALA A 107 3.93 16.21 -6.58
N GLU A 108 2.60 16.13 -6.61
CA GLU A 108 1.80 15.46 -5.59
C GLU A 108 0.78 14.56 -6.31
N HIS A 109 0.78 13.27 -5.98
CA HIS A 109 -0.13 12.29 -6.54
C HIS A 109 -1.09 11.80 -5.47
N ALA A 110 -2.39 11.85 -5.74
CA ALA A 110 -3.38 11.35 -4.80
C ALA A 110 -3.30 9.82 -4.70
N LEU A 111 -3.20 9.32 -3.48
CA LEU A 111 -3.26 7.90 -3.14
C LEU A 111 -4.60 7.54 -2.49
N GLY A 112 -5.60 8.43 -2.51
CA GLY A 112 -6.91 8.18 -1.93
C GLY A 112 -7.00 8.70 -0.50
N TYR A 113 -7.91 8.15 0.30
CA TYR A 113 -8.03 8.50 1.71
C TYR A 113 -8.44 7.28 2.54
N TYR A 114 -8.14 7.35 3.83
CA TYR A 114 -8.62 6.40 4.82
C TYR A 114 -9.79 6.99 5.58
N ASP A 115 -10.91 6.28 5.63
CA ASP A 115 -12.06 6.59 6.47
C ASP A 115 -11.81 5.99 7.86
N ASN A 116 -11.52 6.86 8.83
CA ASN A 116 -11.16 6.47 10.19
C ASN A 116 -12.36 5.90 10.96
N ILE A 117 -13.59 6.22 10.55
CA ILE A 117 -14.81 5.73 11.20
C ILE A 117 -15.10 4.29 10.75
N ASN A 118 -15.05 4.06 9.45
CA ASN A 118 -15.43 2.78 8.86
C ASN A 118 -14.26 1.79 8.74
N GLY A 119 -13.03 2.27 8.92
CA GLY A 119 -11.80 1.48 8.74
C GLY A 119 -11.60 1.06 7.28
N VAL A 120 -11.87 1.97 6.35
CA VAL A 120 -11.88 1.69 4.91
C VAL A 120 -10.90 2.60 4.19
N TYR A 121 -10.03 2.01 3.38
CA TYR A 121 -9.19 2.72 2.43
C TYR A 121 -9.94 2.93 1.12
N VAL A 122 -10.25 4.18 0.78
CA VAL A 122 -11.03 4.57 -0.40
C VAL A 122 -10.10 5.05 -1.50
N ILE A 123 -10.23 4.44 -2.68
CA ILE A 123 -9.39 4.70 -3.86
C ILE A 123 -10.13 5.46 -4.97
N THR A 124 -11.37 5.88 -4.71
CA THR A 124 -12.19 6.59 -5.70
C THR A 124 -12.32 8.05 -5.34
N ASP A 125 -12.07 8.90 -6.33
CA ASP A 125 -12.30 10.34 -6.26
C ASP A 125 -12.93 10.78 -7.57
N ARG A 126 -13.91 11.69 -7.51
CA ARG A 126 -14.65 12.19 -8.68
C ARG A 126 -13.81 13.19 -9.50
N TYR A 127 -12.91 13.91 -8.84
CA TYR A 127 -12.20 15.06 -9.39
C TYR A 127 -10.73 14.75 -9.70
N LYS A 128 -10.15 13.77 -9.00
CA LYS A 128 -8.73 13.46 -9.10
C LYS A 128 -8.52 12.00 -9.49
N LYS A 129 -7.46 11.75 -10.26
CA LYS A 129 -6.96 10.40 -10.48
C LYS A 129 -6.26 9.93 -9.21
N VAL A 130 -6.80 8.88 -8.60
CA VAL A 130 -6.21 8.22 -7.43
C VAL A 130 -5.42 7.00 -7.89
N THR A 131 -4.24 6.82 -7.33
CA THR A 131 -3.43 5.61 -7.52
C THR A 131 -3.75 4.61 -6.41
N ASP A 132 -4.16 3.40 -6.81
CA ASP A 132 -4.43 2.31 -5.88
C ASP A 132 -3.12 1.68 -5.38
N VAL A 133 -2.83 1.92 -4.09
CA VAL A 133 -1.63 1.40 -3.44
C VAL A 133 -1.72 -0.11 -3.21
N ILE A 134 -2.91 -0.63 -2.91
CA ILE A 134 -3.12 -2.05 -2.63
C ILE A 134 -2.98 -2.86 -3.92
N GLU A 135 -3.56 -2.38 -5.03
CA GLU A 135 -3.36 -2.99 -6.35
C GLU A 135 -1.87 -3.00 -6.74
N LYS A 136 -1.16 -1.88 -6.54
CA LYS A 136 0.29 -1.81 -6.80
C LYS A 136 1.09 -2.77 -5.95
N PHE A 137 0.76 -2.88 -4.67
CA PHE A 137 1.40 -3.81 -3.75
C PHE A 137 1.15 -5.28 -4.16
N GLN A 138 -0.08 -5.61 -4.58
CA GLN A 138 -0.45 -6.95 -5.03
C GLN A 138 0.24 -7.35 -6.35
N ASN A 139 0.42 -6.40 -7.27
CA ASN A 139 1.00 -6.62 -8.59
C ASN A 139 2.54 -6.56 -8.64
N ARG A 140 3.20 -6.09 -7.56
CA ARG A 140 4.66 -6.07 -7.42
C ARG A 140 5.24 -7.47 -7.25
#